data_AF-A0A661UTC3-F1
#
_entry.id   AF-A0A661UTC3-F1
#
_cell.length_a   1.000
_cell.length_b   1.000
_cell.length_c   1.000
_cell.angle_alpha   90.00
_cell.angle_beta   90.00
_cell.angle_gamma   90.00
#
_symmetry.space_group_name_H-M   'P 1'
#
loop_
_entity.id
_entity.type
_entity.pdbx_description
1 polymer ?
#
loop_
_entity_poly.entity_id
_entity_poly.type
_entity_poly.pdbx_seq_one_letter_code
_entity_poly.pdbx_strand_id
1 'polypeptide(L)'
;DFYEVDYLPENDRVRYTISPEARKEVLKRLLLLNHKIYEEEEKQGLHNKGKRKKQKSEKPKFMRKTIDLTKSKLKPKQENKHQIDMFADIVEPDPITTANEDGLLTSFHVGQHVFHNTFGEGEILHIAGTDESAMLTIKFGREMKKLVAGYAKLRGV
;
A
#
# COMPACT_ATOMS: atom_id res chain seq x y z
N ASP A 1 -31.24 11.57 -10.84
CA ASP A 1 -32.23 10.54 -11.20
C ASP A 1 -31.73 9.15 -10.87
N PHE A 2 -32.66 8.19 -10.84
CA PHE A 2 -32.34 6.78 -10.69
C PHE A 2 -32.14 6.15 -12.08
N TYR A 3 -31.15 5.26 -12.20
CA TYR A 3 -30.87 4.54 -13.43
C TYR A 3 -30.74 3.05 -13.17
N GLU A 4 -30.99 2.27 -14.21
CA GLU A 4 -30.82 0.82 -14.18
C GLU A 4 -29.34 0.44 -14.23
N VAL A 5 -29.00 -0.58 -13.45
CA VAL A 5 -27.65 -1.06 -13.26
C VAL A 5 -27.59 -2.56 -13.54
N ASP A 6 -27.11 -2.91 -14.73
CA ASP A 6 -27.18 -4.27 -15.30
C ASP A 6 -26.43 -5.35 -14.49
N TYR A 7 -25.51 -4.95 -13.61
CA TYR A 7 -24.75 -5.88 -12.77
C TYR A 7 -25.46 -6.22 -11.45
N LEU A 8 -26.63 -5.65 -11.16
CA LEU A 8 -27.44 -6.00 -9.99
C LEU A 8 -28.54 -7.02 -10.34
N PRO A 9 -28.96 -7.84 -9.36
CA PRO A 9 -30.16 -8.68 -9.49
C PRO A 9 -31.39 -7.86 -9.86
N GLU A 10 -32.35 -8.49 -10.55
CA GLU A 10 -33.57 -7.83 -11.06
C GLU A 10 -34.38 -7.09 -9.97
N ASN A 11 -34.35 -7.59 -8.73
CA ASN A 11 -35.08 -7.00 -7.60
C ASN A 11 -34.51 -5.66 -7.11
N ASP A 12 -33.29 -5.28 -7.50
CA ASP A 12 -32.59 -4.07 -7.00
C ASP A 12 -31.82 -3.34 -8.12
N ARG A 13 -32.30 -3.44 -9.36
CA ARG A 13 -31.60 -2.88 -10.53
C ARG A 13 -31.56 -1.34 -10.55
N VAL A 14 -32.43 -0.67 -9.81
CA VAL A 14 -32.62 0.78 -9.88
C VAL A 14 -31.86 1.47 -8.75
N ARG A 15 -30.76 2.18 -9.08
CA ARG A 15 -29.92 2.89 -8.12
C ARG A 15 -29.77 4.36 -8.49
N TYR A 16 -29.59 5.22 -7.49
CA TYR A 16 -29.20 6.61 -7.70
C TYR A 16 -27.73 6.63 -8.15
N THR A 17 -27.51 6.86 -9.45
CA THR A 17 -26.19 6.79 -10.09
C THR A 17 -26.08 7.83 -11.20
N ILE A 18 -24.92 7.88 -11.86
CA ILE A 18 -24.71 8.74 -13.03
C ILE A 18 -25.47 8.18 -14.24
N SER A 19 -26.02 9.09 -15.06
CA SER A 19 -26.73 8.69 -16.28
C SER A 19 -25.81 7.87 -17.21
N PRO A 20 -26.35 6.89 -17.96
CA PRO A 20 -25.55 6.08 -18.88
C PRO A 20 -24.80 6.93 -19.93
N GLU A 21 -25.40 8.04 -20.36
CA GLU A 21 -24.80 8.98 -21.31
C GLU A 21 -23.66 9.78 -20.68
N ALA A 22 -23.89 10.34 -19.49
CA ALA A 22 -22.85 11.07 -18.77
C ALA A 22 -21.68 10.17 -18.39
N ARG A 23 -21.93 8.89 -18.05
CA ARG A 23 -20.87 7.88 -17.83
C ARG A 23 -19.99 7.72 -19.07
N LYS A 24 -20.59 7.56 -20.25
CA LYS A 24 -19.86 7.44 -21.53
C LYS A 24 -19.03 8.69 -21.82
N GLU A 25 -19.60 9.86 -21.58
CA GLU A 25 -18.91 11.13 -21.81
C GLU A 25 -17.72 11.33 -20.86
N VAL A 26 -17.90 11.07 -19.57
CA VAL A 26 -16.83 11.13 -18.56
C VAL A 26 -15.69 10.20 -18.95
N LEU A 27 -15.99 8.93 -19.29
CA LEU A 27 -14.98 7.96 -19.73
C LEU A 27 -14.25 8.42 -20.99
N LYS A 28 -14.97 9.00 -21.97
CA LYS A 28 -14.35 9.56 -23.18
C LYS A 28 -13.38 10.69 -22.85
N ARG A 29 -13.76 11.62 -21.98
CA ARG A 29 -12.90 12.75 -21.57
C ARG A 29 -11.66 12.26 -20.80
N LEU A 30 -11.84 11.32 -19.87
CA LEU A 30 -10.73 10.72 -19.12
C LEU A 30 -9.77 9.96 -20.03
N LEU A 31 -10.29 9.19 -20.99
CA LEU A 31 -9.46 8.48 -21.96
C LEU A 31 -8.62 9.44 -22.80
N LEU A 32 -9.24 10.52 -23.30
CA LEU A 32 -8.54 11.57 -24.04
C LEU A 32 -7.45 12.25 -23.19
N LEU A 33 -7.74 12.52 -21.91
CA LEU A 33 -6.77 13.10 -21.00
C LEU A 33 -5.60 12.16 -20.73
N ASN A 34 -5.88 10.87 -20.52
CA ASN A 34 -4.86 9.85 -20.33
C ASN A 34 -3.91 9.77 -21.52
N HIS A 35 -4.42 9.84 -22.76
CA HIS A 35 -3.57 9.86 -23.95
C HIS A 35 -2.63 11.07 -23.99
N LYS A 36 -3.14 12.27 -23.64
CA LYS A 36 -2.32 13.49 -23.60
C LYS A 36 -1.19 13.37 -22.58
N ILE A 37 -1.52 12.96 -21.36
CA ILE A 37 -0.54 12.79 -20.28
C ILE A 37 0.48 11.72 -20.67
N TYR A 38 0.03 10.61 -21.24
CA TYR A 38 0.92 9.53 -21.69
C TYR A 38 1.91 10.00 -22.78
N GLU A 39 1.45 10.77 -23.77
CA GLU A 39 2.32 11.34 -24.80
C GLU A 39 3.36 12.31 -24.20
N GLU A 40 2.99 13.09 -23.17
CA GLU A 40 3.90 13.96 -22.44
C GLU A 40 4.94 13.16 -21.64
N GLU A 41 4.52 12.11 -20.93
CA GLU A 41 5.40 11.20 -20.20
C GLU A 41 6.35 10.42 -21.13
N GLU A 42 5.89 10.03 -22.32
CA GLU A 42 6.74 9.39 -23.35
C GLU A 42 7.81 10.36 -23.87
N LYS A 43 7.46 11.64 -24.09
CA LYS A 43 8.44 12.68 -24.46
C LYS A 43 9.46 12.92 -23.35
N GLN A 44 9.03 12.85 -22.09
CA GLN A 44 9.91 12.90 -20.92
C GLN A 44 10.75 11.62 -20.74
N GLY A 45 10.48 10.58 -21.53
CA GLY A 45 11.27 9.35 -21.56
C GLY A 45 11.01 8.41 -20.37
N LEU A 46 9.99 8.67 -19.56
CA LEU A 46 9.70 7.92 -18.32
C LEU A 46 9.21 6.49 -18.61
N HIS A 47 8.63 6.26 -19.80
CA HIS A 47 8.11 4.96 -20.25
C HIS A 47 9.14 4.05 -20.94
N ASN A 48 10.40 4.47 -21.08
CA ASN A 48 11.45 3.64 -21.69
C ASN A 48 11.99 2.56 -20.74
N LYS A 49 11.13 1.66 -20.24
CA LYS A 49 11.57 0.43 -19.56
C LYS A 49 12.09 -0.57 -20.59
N GLY A 50 13.38 -0.46 -20.92
CA GLY A 50 14.17 -1.65 -21.25
C GLY A 50 14.63 -1.88 -22.70
N LYS A 51 14.67 -0.88 -23.59
CA LYS A 51 15.39 -1.06 -24.87
C LYS A 51 16.91 -0.87 -24.70
N ARG A 52 17.52 -1.69 -23.85
CA ARG A 52 18.97 -1.94 -23.90
C ARG A 52 19.27 -2.67 -25.21
N LYS A 53 19.77 -1.96 -26.22
CA LYS A 53 20.30 -2.55 -27.46
C LYS A 53 21.39 -3.55 -27.06
N LYS A 54 21.11 -4.85 -27.22
CA LYS A 54 22.07 -5.92 -27.02
C LYS A 54 23.11 -5.83 -28.14
N GLN A 55 24.27 -5.25 -27.87
CA GLN A 55 25.40 -5.30 -28.79
C GLN A 55 25.77 -6.78 -29.00
N LYS A 56 25.85 -7.18 -30.27
CA LYS A 56 26.10 -8.56 -30.69
C LYS A 56 27.60 -8.83 -30.59
N SER A 57 28.09 -9.20 -29.41
CA SER A 57 29.46 -9.70 -29.23
C SER A 57 29.49 -11.20 -29.49
N GLU A 58 30.33 -11.62 -30.44
CA GLU A 58 30.53 -13.01 -30.88
C GLU A 58 31.01 -13.90 -29.72
N LYS A 59 30.51 -15.14 -29.64
CA LYS A 59 30.85 -16.09 -28.57
C LYS A 59 32.02 -16.98 -28.99
N PRO A 60 33.10 -17.13 -28.19
CA PRO A 60 33.96 -18.30 -28.31
C PRO A 60 33.33 -19.50 -27.59
N LYS A 61 33.43 -20.66 -28.22
CA LYS A 61 32.99 -21.96 -27.70
C LYS A 61 33.98 -22.42 -26.63
N PHE A 62 33.52 -22.73 -25.42
CA PHE A 62 34.30 -23.57 -24.49
C PHE A 62 33.41 -24.62 -23.82
N MET A 63 34.01 -25.78 -23.64
CA MET A 63 33.41 -27.09 -23.52
C MET A 63 32.75 -27.36 -22.15
N ARG A 64 31.77 -28.27 -22.17
CA ARG A 64 31.05 -28.79 -21.00
C ARG A 64 31.88 -29.83 -20.26
N LYS A 65 31.95 -29.72 -18.93
CA LYS A 65 32.07 -30.78 -17.88
C LYS A 65 31.73 -30.07 -16.55
N THR A 66 31.10 -30.63 -15.53
CA THR A 66 30.53 -31.93 -15.17
C THR A 66 29.59 -31.62 -14.00
N ILE A 67 28.60 -32.49 -13.81
CA ILE A 67 27.54 -32.42 -12.80
C ILE A 67 28.19 -32.56 -11.41
N ASP A 68 27.76 -31.80 -10.40
CA ASP A 68 27.60 -32.30 -9.03
C ASP A 68 26.78 -31.38 -8.10
N LEU A 69 26.20 -32.04 -7.11
CA LEU A 69 24.96 -31.77 -6.40
C LEU A 69 25.03 -30.66 -5.31
N THR A 70 23.82 -30.30 -4.83
CA THR A 70 23.52 -29.73 -3.50
C THR A 70 23.64 -28.21 -3.29
N LYS A 71 22.50 -27.52 -3.38
CA LYS A 71 21.95 -26.60 -2.35
C LYS A 71 20.80 -25.79 -2.94
N SER A 72 19.57 -26.21 -2.64
CA SER A 72 18.40 -25.34 -2.73
C SER A 72 18.54 -24.21 -1.71
N LYS A 73 18.96 -23.03 -2.19
CA LYS A 73 18.68 -21.76 -1.52
C LYS A 73 17.94 -20.87 -2.52
N LEU A 74 16.61 -20.88 -2.41
CA LEU A 74 15.75 -19.90 -3.06
C LEU A 74 16.10 -18.53 -2.48
N LYS A 75 16.80 -17.70 -3.27
CA LYS A 75 16.96 -16.28 -2.97
C LYS A 75 15.72 -15.52 -3.44
N PRO A 76 15.28 -14.49 -2.68
CA PRO A 76 14.03 -13.79 -2.92
C PRO A 76 14.03 -13.04 -4.26
N LYS A 77 12.83 -12.98 -4.87
CA LYS A 77 12.56 -12.21 -6.08
C LYS A 77 12.99 -10.76 -5.87
N GLN A 78 13.80 -10.28 -6.79
CA GLN A 78 14.26 -8.90 -6.84
C GLN A 78 13.03 -7.99 -7.03
N GLU A 79 12.86 -7.06 -6.09
CA GLU A 79 11.79 -6.07 -6.06
C GLU A 79 11.91 -5.10 -7.24
N ASN A 80 10.76 -4.81 -7.86
CA ASN A 80 10.64 -3.90 -8.99
C ASN A 80 10.91 -2.46 -8.53
N LYS A 81 12.15 -1.98 -8.67
CA LYS A 81 12.61 -0.64 -8.24
C LYS A 81 12.02 0.55 -9.04
N HIS A 82 10.89 0.40 -9.74
CA HIS A 82 10.34 1.46 -10.61
C HIS A 82 8.81 1.60 -10.44
N GLN A 83 8.31 1.39 -9.23
CA GLN A 83 7.03 1.95 -8.83
C GLN A 83 7.30 3.40 -8.47
N ILE A 84 7.10 4.30 -9.43
CA ILE A 84 7.00 5.73 -9.15
C ILE A 84 5.65 5.86 -8.44
N ASP A 85 5.70 6.19 -7.16
CA ASP A 85 4.51 6.32 -6.33
C ASP A 85 3.86 7.67 -6.66
N MET A 86 2.96 7.67 -7.65
CA MET A 86 2.21 8.86 -8.11
C MET A 86 1.29 9.45 -7.04
N PHE A 87 1.22 8.82 -5.85
CA PHE A 87 0.46 9.28 -4.69
C PHE A 87 1.32 9.96 -3.62
N ALA A 88 2.65 10.05 -3.79
CA ALA A 88 3.54 10.67 -2.81
C ALA A 88 3.30 12.18 -2.61
N ASP A 89 2.64 12.85 -3.58
CA ASP A 89 2.32 14.28 -3.52
C ASP A 89 0.90 14.57 -3.00
N ILE A 90 0.10 13.53 -2.71
CA ILE A 90 -0.99 13.72 -1.75
C ILE A 90 -0.28 13.78 -0.42
N VAL A 91 0.04 15.00 0.01
CA VAL A 91 0.29 15.30 1.42
C VAL A 91 -0.93 14.75 2.14
N GLU A 92 -0.79 13.54 2.70
CA GLU A 92 -1.65 13.07 3.76
C GLU A 92 -1.70 14.23 4.74
N PRO A 93 -2.86 14.88 4.95
CA PRO A 93 -2.93 15.95 5.92
C PRO A 93 -2.34 15.36 7.19
N ASP A 94 -1.26 15.97 7.70
CA ASP A 94 -0.54 15.53 8.89
C ASP A 94 -1.58 14.97 9.86
N PRO A 95 -1.46 13.70 10.31
CA PRO A 95 -2.49 13.09 11.14
C PRO A 95 -2.68 14.03 12.30
N ILE A 96 -3.81 14.73 12.30
CA ILE A 96 -4.16 15.68 13.33
C ILE A 96 -4.11 14.82 14.60
N THR A 97 -3.07 15.01 15.40
CA THR A 97 -2.97 14.52 16.76
C THR A 97 -4.02 15.26 17.57
N THR A 98 -5.30 14.97 17.33
CA THR A 98 -6.35 15.18 18.31
C THR A 98 -6.14 14.11 19.37
N ALA A 99 -5.23 14.40 20.29
CA ALA A 99 -5.37 13.87 21.63
C ALA A 99 -6.77 14.29 22.10
N ASN A 100 -7.66 13.33 22.31
CA ASN A 100 -8.89 13.61 23.04
C ASN A 100 -8.50 14.16 24.43
N GLU A 101 -9.36 14.98 25.01
CA GLU A 101 -9.11 15.76 26.25
C GLU A 101 -8.65 14.91 27.47
N ASP A 102 -8.70 13.58 27.37
CA ASP A 102 -8.26 12.60 28.37
C ASP A 102 -6.84 12.01 28.16
N GLY A 103 -6.12 12.43 27.11
CA GLY A 103 -4.75 11.97 26.81
C GLY A 103 -4.65 10.51 26.33
N LEU A 104 -5.77 9.91 25.93
CA LEU A 104 -5.82 8.59 25.32
C LEU A 104 -5.68 8.69 23.80
N LEU A 105 -4.72 7.95 23.26
CA LEU A 105 -4.53 7.79 21.82
C LEU A 105 -5.61 6.87 21.26
N THR A 106 -6.39 7.36 20.30
CA THR A 106 -7.35 6.55 19.53
C THR A 106 -6.72 6.00 18.25
N SER A 107 -5.64 6.60 17.78
CA SER A 107 -4.84 6.14 16.64
C SER A 107 -3.45 5.68 17.09
N PHE A 108 -3.04 4.51 16.58
CA PHE A 108 -1.76 3.90 16.88
C PHE A 108 -0.99 3.64 15.59
N HIS A 109 0.31 3.95 15.61
CA HIS A 109 1.22 3.65 14.50
C HIS A 109 2.27 2.64 14.95
N VAL A 110 2.72 1.80 14.01
CA VAL A 110 3.84 0.86 14.28
C VAL A 110 5.12 1.68 14.53
N GLY A 111 5.87 1.33 15.56
CA GLY A 111 7.07 2.05 16.03
C GLY A 111 6.77 3.17 17.01
N GLN A 112 5.50 3.44 17.35
CA GLN A 112 5.15 4.47 18.31
C GLN A 112 5.51 4.06 19.74
N HIS A 113 6.11 4.98 20.48
CA HIS A 113 6.31 4.84 21.92
C HIS A 113 5.01 5.14 22.66
N VAL A 114 4.58 4.18 23.47
CA VAL A 114 3.35 4.25 24.25
C VAL A 114 3.62 3.92 25.71
N PHE A 115 2.90 4.60 26.60
CA PHE A 115 2.96 4.36 28.03
C PHE A 115 1.69 3.65 28.51
N HIS A 116 1.88 2.60 29.29
CA HIS A 116 0.82 1.89 30.00
C HIS A 116 1.04 1.96 31.52
N ASN A 117 0.01 2.30 32.30
CA ASN A 117 0.14 2.47 33.75
C ASN A 117 0.71 1.22 34.47
N THR A 118 0.30 0.02 34.06
CA THR A 118 0.78 -1.24 34.66
C THR A 118 2.08 -1.78 34.04
N PHE A 119 2.38 -1.45 32.78
CA PHE A 119 3.46 -2.12 32.02
C PHE A 119 4.63 -1.19 31.70
N GLY A 120 4.51 0.11 32.01
CA GLY A 120 5.50 1.12 31.72
C GLY A 120 5.51 1.52 30.25
N GLU A 121 6.69 1.97 29.80
CA GLU A 121 6.93 2.38 28.42
C GLU A 121 7.14 1.17 27.51
N GLY A 122 6.58 1.22 26.31
CA GLY A 122 6.73 0.18 25.31
C GLY A 122 6.66 0.71 23.88
N GLU A 123 7.13 -0.10 22.94
CA GLU A 123 7.12 0.19 21.51
C GLU A 123 6.14 -0.75 20.80
N ILE A 124 5.27 -0.20 19.94
CA ILE A 124 4.31 -0.99 19.16
C ILE A 124 5.04 -1.64 17.98
N LEU A 125 5.10 -2.98 17.93
CA LEU A 125 5.76 -3.70 16.84
C LEU A 125 4.80 -4.10 15.71
N HIS A 126 3.57 -4.45 16.06
CA HIS A 126 2.61 -4.96 15.10
C HIS A 126 1.19 -4.58 15.51
N ILE A 127 0.38 -4.19 14.53
CA ILE A 127 -1.03 -3.86 14.68
C ILE A 127 -1.80 -4.85 13.79
N ALA A 128 -2.73 -5.59 14.40
CA ALA A 128 -3.61 -6.51 13.68
C ALA A 128 -5.07 -6.08 13.89
N GLY A 129 -5.71 -5.62 12.82
CA GLY A 129 -7.10 -5.13 12.83
C GLY A 129 -7.18 -3.61 12.74
N THR A 130 -8.37 -3.13 12.38
CA THR A 130 -8.73 -1.71 12.37
C THR A 130 -9.51 -1.38 13.64
N ASP A 131 -9.42 -0.13 14.08
CA ASP A 131 -10.27 0.46 15.12
C ASP A 131 -9.99 -0.03 16.56
N GLU A 132 -10.99 0.13 17.45
CA GLU A 132 -10.87 -0.07 18.90
C GLU A 132 -10.58 -1.53 19.30
N SER A 133 -10.90 -2.49 18.44
CA SER A 133 -10.62 -3.92 18.67
C SER A 133 -9.25 -4.37 18.15
N ALA A 134 -8.42 -3.45 17.64
CA ALA A 134 -7.12 -3.77 17.09
C ALA A 134 -6.23 -4.46 18.13
N MET A 135 -5.60 -5.57 17.72
CA MET A 135 -4.63 -6.31 18.53
C MET A 135 -3.24 -5.70 18.33
N LEU A 136 -2.73 -5.10 19.39
CA LEU A 136 -1.41 -4.49 19.46
C LEU A 136 -0.42 -5.49 20.05
N THR A 137 0.68 -5.75 19.36
CA THR A 137 1.84 -6.44 19.93
C THR A 137 2.86 -5.40 20.35
N ILE A 138 2.98 -5.20 21.66
CA ILE A 138 3.80 -4.16 22.27
C ILE A 138 4.95 -4.82 23.02
N LYS A 139 6.15 -4.26 22.84
CA LYS A 139 7.35 -4.66 23.57
C LYS A 139 7.56 -3.70 24.75
N PHE A 140 7.29 -4.18 25.96
CA PHE A 140 7.55 -3.47 27.22
C PHE A 140 8.91 -3.92 27.77
N GLY A 141 9.98 -3.19 27.44
CA GLY A 141 11.34 -3.53 27.86
C GLY A 141 11.76 -4.96 27.47
N ARG A 142 11.70 -5.89 28.43
CA ARG A 142 12.05 -7.32 28.25
C ARG A 142 10.84 -8.23 27.95
N GLU A 143 9.61 -7.76 28.16
CA GLU A 143 8.39 -8.53 27.94
C GLU A 143 7.70 -8.11 26.65
N MET A 144 7.11 -9.08 25.94
CA MET A 144 6.22 -8.80 24.82
C MET A 144 4.79 -9.13 25.24
N LYS A 145 3.87 -8.19 25.07
CA LYS A 145 2.44 -8.38 25.38
C LYS A 145 1.58 -8.08 24.18
N LYS A 146 0.53 -8.87 24.06
CA LYS A 146 -0.55 -8.67 23.10
C LYS A 146 -1.72 -8.04 23.84
N LEU A 147 -2.10 -6.84 23.46
CA LEU A 147 -3.16 -6.07 24.09
C LEU A 147 -4.16 -5.60 23.04
N VAL A 148 -5.42 -5.44 23.43
CA VAL A 148 -6.44 -4.85 22.57
C VAL A 148 -6.43 -3.34 22.76
N ALA A 149 -6.36 -2.57 21.67
CA ALA A 149 -6.23 -1.12 21.66
C ALA A 149 -7.25 -0.41 22.58
N GLY A 150 -8.54 -0.75 22.47
CA GLY A 150 -9.62 -0.13 23.24
C GLY A 150 -9.57 -0.37 24.75
N TYR A 151 -8.94 -1.46 25.21
CA TYR A 151 -8.84 -1.79 26.64
C TYR A 151 -7.49 -1.43 27.25
N ALA A 152 -6.46 -1.26 26.42
CA ALA A 152 -5.09 -1.04 26.87
C ALA A 152 -4.88 0.36 27.46
N LYS A 153 -5.77 1.33 27.25
CA LYS A 153 -5.65 2.69 27.80
C LYS A 153 -4.24 3.28 27.67
N LEU A 154 -3.68 3.19 26.47
CA LEU A 154 -2.32 3.62 26.16
C LEU A 154 -2.28 5.14 26.03
N ARG A 155 -1.30 5.77 26.68
CA ARG A 155 -1.00 7.20 26.54
C ARG A 155 0.17 7.40 25.60
N GLY A 156 0.15 8.50 24.86
CA GLY A 156 1.32 8.95 24.10
C GLY A 156 2.37 9.50 25.04
N VAL A 157 3.64 9.19 24.75
CA VAL A 157 4.80 9.84 25.36
C VAL A 157 5.22 11.00 24.48
#